data_AF-A0A349SKL6-F1
#
_entry.id   AF-A0A349SKL6-F1
#
_cell.length_a   1.000
_cell.length_b   1.000
_cell.length_c   1.000
_cell.angle_alpha   90.00
_cell.angle_beta   90.00
_cell.angle_gamma   90.00
#
_symmetry.space_group_name_H-M   'P 1'
#
loop_
_entity.id
_entity.type
_entity.pdbx_description
1 polymer ?
#
loop_
_entity_poly.entity_id
_entity_poly.type
_entity_poly.pdbx_seq_one_letter_code
_entity_poly.pdbx_strand_id
1 'polypeptide(L)'
;KPWLPQGMGLDGQVDLSADIAITPELAVTATLNSDDTRLTLFDNQSHSVPLRLTHTQVSASMVGDRADINWLIKSDAGNSEGNLTMDNRQLKGNAALTEFIIEPFSRWLLEEEGDHIKGVVAGDFRIGGNLDSPSVEGQATLEQGEIHTIMLPLPIENIRITLTTEQRIARLSGQFTANNKPGQLQGIFNWQQPQWWSKVSFRSDTLAYQPTDDILIYVKPDISFNLTPHSLNINGDIQVPKARIALKSLPEQAVSVSSDAVIVDADNSTQNELDISTRLNLTLGDDVHFKGYGLETNLTGQMSIHQQQSDLLRAKGIIRLEDGTYQAYGQSLSISDGDLIFIDELDNPQLRLSATRDNINDNVVVGIRVTGRAKNPEIAIYSIPEMPQQEKFHYLLTGRAPNTDPNQDSSSVAAEAALSMALESRSGFTRKAGEKLGIQDLTLSTGSTENRSEVGLSGYITSDLMIRYGVGMFESVNTLTLKYRIHKNLYAEVISGKSNAFDILWSFDRD
;
A
#
# COMPACT_ATOMS: atom_id res chain seq x y z
N LYS A 1 -10.44 -36.14 -10.71
CA LYS A 1 -10.91 -34.85 -11.26
C LYS A 1 -10.17 -34.64 -12.59
N PRO A 2 -10.81 -34.19 -13.68
CA PRO A 2 -10.06 -33.85 -14.88
C PRO A 2 -9.01 -32.79 -14.53
N TRP A 3 -7.77 -33.01 -14.95
CA TRP A 3 -6.59 -32.20 -14.62
C TRP A 3 -6.44 -30.99 -15.56
N LEU A 4 -7.55 -30.55 -16.18
CA LEU A 4 -7.56 -29.40 -17.08
C LEU A 4 -8.15 -28.20 -16.32
N PRO A 5 -7.50 -27.03 -16.37
CA PRO A 5 -8.05 -25.78 -15.82
C PRO A 5 -9.45 -25.51 -16.38
N GLN A 6 -10.32 -24.88 -15.58
CA GLN A 6 -11.64 -24.47 -16.06
C GLN A 6 -11.49 -23.51 -17.25
N GLY A 7 -12.33 -23.68 -18.27
CA GLY A 7 -12.36 -22.82 -19.45
C GLY A 7 -11.50 -23.29 -20.63
N MET A 8 -10.55 -24.22 -20.44
CA MET A 8 -9.67 -24.69 -21.53
C MET A 8 -10.45 -25.18 -22.76
N GLY A 9 -10.05 -24.68 -23.94
CA GLY A 9 -10.64 -25.03 -25.23
C GLY A 9 -9.60 -25.65 -26.15
N LEU A 10 -10.01 -26.65 -26.94
CA LEU A 10 -9.18 -27.27 -27.96
C LEU A 10 -9.87 -27.10 -29.31
N ASP A 11 -9.19 -26.48 -30.27
CA ASP A 11 -9.70 -26.26 -31.64
C ASP A 11 -8.69 -26.83 -32.64
N GLY A 12 -9.11 -27.74 -33.51
CA GLY A 12 -8.23 -28.41 -34.46
C GLY A 12 -8.76 -29.76 -34.92
N GLN A 13 -8.00 -30.42 -35.80
CA GLN A 13 -8.25 -31.80 -36.19
C GLN A 13 -7.36 -32.73 -35.37
N VAL A 14 -8.00 -33.70 -34.72
CA VAL A 14 -7.33 -34.70 -33.89
C VAL A 14 -7.84 -36.07 -34.29
N ASP A 15 -6.91 -36.94 -34.68
CA ASP A 15 -7.20 -38.35 -34.93
C ASP A 15 -7.00 -39.12 -33.62
N LEU A 16 -8.11 -39.49 -32.98
CA LEU A 16 -8.13 -40.32 -31.79
C LEU A 16 -8.63 -41.72 -32.16
N SER A 17 -7.79 -42.73 -31.90
CA SER A 17 -8.16 -44.14 -31.98
C SER A 17 -8.00 -44.78 -30.62
N ALA A 18 -9.04 -45.43 -30.11
CA ALA A 18 -9.01 -46.12 -28.83
C ALA A 18 -9.70 -47.48 -28.93
N ASP A 19 -9.00 -48.52 -28.47
CA ASP A 19 -9.50 -49.87 -28.35
C ASP A 19 -9.58 -50.23 -26.86
N ILE A 20 -10.75 -50.75 -26.45
CA ILE A 20 -11.02 -51.17 -25.08
C ILE A 20 -11.43 -52.63 -25.12
N ALA A 21 -10.64 -53.49 -24.47
CA ALA A 21 -10.93 -54.89 -24.30
C ALA A 21 -11.18 -55.20 -22.83
N ILE A 22 -12.41 -55.62 -22.51
CA ILE A 22 -12.79 -56.06 -21.17
C ILE A 22 -12.63 -57.58 -21.14
N THR A 23 -11.45 -58.05 -20.75
CA THR A 23 -11.15 -59.47 -20.51
C THR A 23 -11.17 -59.73 -18.99
N PRO A 24 -10.67 -60.85 -18.41
CA PRO A 24 -10.51 -60.94 -16.95
C PRO A 24 -9.76 -59.74 -16.35
N GLU A 25 -8.91 -59.09 -17.16
CA GLU A 25 -8.28 -57.80 -16.87
C GLU A 25 -8.74 -56.74 -17.89
N LEU A 26 -8.84 -55.49 -17.44
CA LEU A 26 -9.13 -54.34 -18.30
C LEU A 26 -7.89 -54.02 -19.14
N ALA A 27 -8.06 -54.01 -20.46
CA ALA A 27 -7.05 -53.56 -21.41
C ALA A 27 -7.57 -52.36 -22.20
N VAL A 28 -6.77 -51.30 -22.26
CA VAL A 28 -7.08 -50.07 -23.00
C VAL A 28 -5.84 -49.69 -23.81
N THR A 29 -6.02 -49.39 -25.09
CA THR A 29 -5.00 -48.75 -25.92
C THR A 29 -5.59 -47.53 -26.58
N ALA A 30 -4.93 -46.39 -26.50
CA ALA A 30 -5.35 -45.14 -27.10
C ALA A 30 -4.18 -44.48 -27.82
N THR A 31 -4.44 -43.96 -29.01
CA THR A 31 -3.49 -43.17 -29.79
C THR A 31 -4.17 -41.88 -30.23
N LEU A 32 -3.46 -40.77 -30.03
CA LEU A 32 -3.87 -39.44 -30.45
C LEU A 32 -2.77 -38.89 -31.35
N ASN A 33 -3.15 -38.50 -32.57
CA ASN A 33 -2.27 -37.82 -33.51
C ASN A 33 -2.92 -36.51 -33.98
N SER A 34 -2.12 -35.46 -34.10
CA SER A 34 -2.54 -34.19 -34.70
C SER A 34 -1.33 -33.43 -35.24
N ASP A 35 -1.47 -32.79 -36.40
CA ASP A 35 -0.40 -31.99 -37.04
C ASP A 35 -0.65 -30.47 -36.96
N ASP A 36 -1.85 -30.04 -36.56
CA ASP A 36 -2.12 -28.62 -36.34
C ASP A 36 -3.34 -28.47 -35.43
N THR A 37 -3.08 -28.24 -34.14
CA THR A 37 -4.12 -28.00 -33.14
C THR A 37 -3.83 -26.72 -32.38
N ARG A 38 -4.85 -25.90 -32.21
CA ARG A 38 -4.80 -24.74 -31.33
C ARG A 38 -5.36 -25.13 -29.97
N LEU A 39 -4.48 -25.11 -28.97
CA LEU A 39 -4.86 -25.20 -27.58
C LEU A 39 -5.10 -23.79 -27.03
N THR A 40 -6.28 -23.50 -26.52
CA THR A 40 -6.58 -22.22 -25.86
C THR A 40 -6.64 -22.45 -24.36
N LEU A 41 -5.64 -21.93 -23.66
CA LEU A 41 -5.60 -21.88 -22.21
C LEU A 41 -6.22 -20.57 -21.72
N PHE A 42 -6.64 -20.54 -20.46
CA PHE A 42 -7.18 -19.34 -19.83
C PHE A 42 -6.42 -19.05 -18.54
N ASP A 43 -5.98 -17.80 -18.38
CA ASP A 43 -5.32 -17.35 -17.15
C ASP A 43 -6.33 -17.20 -15.99
N ASN A 44 -5.85 -16.79 -14.81
CA ASN A 44 -6.68 -16.62 -13.62
C ASN A 44 -7.77 -15.53 -13.80
N GLN A 45 -7.61 -14.64 -14.78
CA GLN A 45 -8.54 -13.57 -15.12
C GLN A 45 -9.37 -13.90 -16.39
N SER A 46 -9.35 -15.16 -16.85
CA SER A 46 -10.06 -15.64 -18.04
C SER A 46 -9.60 -15.02 -19.38
N HIS A 47 -8.38 -14.48 -19.47
CA HIS A 47 -7.83 -14.12 -20.78
C HIS A 47 -7.33 -15.37 -21.51
N SER A 48 -7.58 -15.41 -22.82
CA SER A 48 -7.15 -16.53 -23.67
C SER A 48 -5.65 -16.45 -23.97
N VAL A 49 -4.94 -17.54 -23.75
CA VAL A 49 -3.56 -17.77 -24.18
C VAL A 49 -3.57 -18.90 -25.21
N PRO A 50 -3.55 -18.58 -26.52
CA PRO A 50 -3.49 -19.58 -27.56
C PRO A 50 -2.08 -20.16 -27.67
N LEU A 51 -1.99 -21.48 -27.81
CA LEU A 51 -0.79 -22.25 -28.08
C LEU A 51 -1.02 -23.07 -29.34
N ARG A 52 -0.10 -22.99 -30.30
CA ARG A 52 -0.20 -23.79 -31.52
C ARG A 52 0.64 -25.05 -31.38
N LEU A 53 -0.02 -26.18 -31.31
CA LEU A 53 0.59 -27.50 -31.36
C LEU A 53 0.79 -27.88 -32.84
N THR A 54 2.04 -27.83 -33.30
CA THR A 54 2.43 -28.12 -34.69
C THR A 54 2.60 -29.60 -34.98
N HIS A 55 2.73 -30.41 -33.93
CA HIS A 55 2.67 -31.86 -34.02
C HIS A 55 2.40 -32.42 -32.63
N THR A 56 1.47 -33.35 -32.51
CA THR A 56 1.13 -34.03 -31.26
C THR A 56 0.94 -35.50 -31.57
N GLN A 57 1.73 -36.33 -30.91
CA GLN A 57 1.57 -37.78 -30.91
C GLN A 57 1.58 -38.24 -29.46
N VAL A 58 0.49 -38.87 -29.02
CA VAL A 58 0.39 -39.47 -27.69
C VAL A 58 -0.12 -40.90 -27.86
N SER A 59 0.60 -41.87 -27.31
CA SER A 59 0.13 -43.24 -27.19
C SER A 59 0.05 -43.63 -25.71
N ALA A 60 -1.05 -44.24 -25.32
CA ALA A 60 -1.26 -44.74 -23.97
C ALA A 60 -1.78 -46.17 -24.04
N SER A 61 -1.27 -47.05 -23.20
CA SER A 61 -1.79 -48.40 -23.03
C SER A 61 -1.89 -48.75 -21.55
N MET A 62 -2.92 -49.49 -21.17
CA MET A 62 -3.11 -50.01 -19.83
C MET A 62 -3.57 -51.46 -19.92
N VAL A 63 -2.93 -52.35 -19.16
CA VAL A 63 -3.35 -53.75 -18.99
C VAL A 63 -3.17 -54.09 -17.51
N GLY A 64 -4.30 -54.29 -16.80
CA GLY A 64 -4.27 -54.47 -15.35
C GLY A 64 -3.65 -53.26 -14.63
N ASP A 65 -2.64 -53.51 -13.80
CA ASP A 65 -1.91 -52.46 -13.04
C ASP A 65 -0.71 -51.87 -13.80
N ARG A 66 -0.49 -52.31 -15.05
CA ARG A 66 0.56 -51.77 -15.92
C ARG A 66 -0.04 -50.71 -16.84
N ALA A 67 0.55 -49.52 -16.85
CA ALA A 67 0.24 -48.45 -17.78
C ALA A 67 1.51 -47.93 -18.44
N ASP A 68 1.46 -47.66 -19.73
CA ASP A 68 2.55 -47.07 -20.50
C ASP A 68 1.99 -45.84 -21.23
N ILE A 69 2.72 -44.72 -21.21
CA ILE A 69 2.41 -43.53 -21.99
C ILE A 69 3.67 -43.05 -22.71
N ASN A 70 3.53 -42.70 -23.99
CA ASN A 70 4.56 -42.03 -24.76
C ASN A 70 3.97 -40.77 -25.35
N TRP A 71 4.72 -39.68 -25.35
CA TRP A 71 4.29 -38.44 -25.96
C TRP A 71 5.42 -37.78 -26.75
N LEU A 72 5.02 -37.09 -27.81
CA LEU A 72 5.82 -36.15 -28.57
C LEU A 72 4.90 -34.98 -28.90
N ILE A 73 5.19 -33.82 -28.33
CA ILE A 73 4.42 -32.59 -28.51
C ILE A 73 5.38 -31.52 -28.99
N LYS A 74 5.11 -30.97 -30.17
CA LYS A 74 5.82 -29.83 -30.73
C LYS A 74 4.87 -28.66 -30.80
N SER A 75 5.31 -27.51 -30.32
CA SER A 75 4.52 -26.29 -30.31
C SER A 75 5.36 -25.07 -30.68
N ASP A 76 4.69 -23.96 -30.94
CA ASP A 76 5.32 -22.65 -31.05
C ASP A 76 5.96 -22.16 -29.74
N ALA A 77 5.54 -22.72 -28.60
CA ALA A 77 6.12 -22.45 -27.27
C ALA A 77 7.17 -23.50 -26.85
N GLY A 78 7.58 -24.42 -27.73
CA GLY A 78 8.62 -25.42 -27.47
C GLY A 78 8.15 -26.87 -27.62
N ASN A 79 9.08 -27.79 -27.36
CA ASN A 79 8.90 -29.22 -27.60
C ASN A 79 8.97 -30.01 -26.28
N SER A 80 8.10 -30.98 -26.11
CA SER A 80 8.15 -31.95 -25.02
C SER A 80 8.02 -33.37 -25.57
N GLU A 81 8.87 -34.26 -25.10
CA GLU A 81 8.81 -35.68 -25.45
C GLU A 81 9.13 -36.55 -24.26
N GLY A 82 8.67 -37.80 -24.29
CA GLY A 82 9.00 -38.74 -23.24
C GLY A 82 8.19 -40.00 -23.26
N ASN A 83 8.53 -40.85 -22.29
CA ASN A 83 7.87 -42.11 -22.05
C ASN A 83 7.79 -42.35 -20.55
N LEU A 84 6.66 -42.86 -20.07
CA LEU A 84 6.47 -43.23 -18.68
C LEU A 84 5.73 -44.56 -18.60
N THR A 85 6.34 -45.52 -17.93
CA THR A 85 5.75 -46.79 -17.56
C THR A 85 5.43 -46.78 -16.07
N MET A 86 4.23 -47.18 -15.71
CA MET A 86 3.81 -47.55 -14.37
C MET A 86 3.55 -49.06 -14.34
N ASP A 87 4.14 -49.78 -13.39
CA ASP A 87 3.90 -51.20 -13.18
C ASP A 87 3.79 -51.47 -11.68
N ASN A 88 2.61 -51.91 -11.20
CA ASN A 88 2.34 -52.05 -9.76
C ASN A 88 2.73 -50.81 -8.94
N ARG A 89 2.32 -49.62 -9.41
CA ARG A 89 2.64 -48.30 -8.84
C ARG A 89 4.13 -47.93 -8.89
N GLN A 90 5.01 -48.72 -9.49
CA GLN A 90 6.40 -48.34 -9.73
C GLN A 90 6.50 -47.57 -11.04
N LEU A 91 7.12 -46.40 -11.00
CA LEU A 91 7.32 -45.52 -12.14
C LEU A 91 8.70 -45.76 -12.76
N LYS A 92 8.77 -45.69 -14.09
CA LYS A 92 10.03 -45.65 -14.84
C LYS A 92 9.81 -44.92 -16.15
N GLY A 93 10.63 -43.92 -16.45
CA GLY A 93 10.45 -43.15 -17.67
C GLY A 93 11.51 -42.09 -17.89
N ASN A 94 11.40 -41.41 -19.01
CA ASN A 94 12.18 -40.22 -19.31
C ASN A 94 11.23 -39.13 -19.81
N ALA A 95 11.58 -37.88 -19.55
CA ALA A 95 10.89 -36.70 -20.03
C ALA A 95 11.94 -35.68 -20.44
N ALA A 96 11.80 -35.15 -21.65
CA ALA A 96 12.62 -34.08 -22.18
C ALA A 96 11.75 -32.88 -22.54
N LEU A 97 12.31 -31.69 -22.34
CA LEU A 97 11.74 -30.41 -22.68
C LEU A 97 12.81 -29.62 -23.43
N THR A 98 12.52 -29.16 -24.63
CA THR A 98 13.48 -28.45 -25.48
C THR A 98 12.85 -27.15 -25.98
N GLU A 99 13.58 -26.05 -25.85
CA GLU A 99 13.18 -24.73 -26.33
C GLU A 99 11.81 -24.27 -25.80
N PHE A 100 11.50 -24.56 -24.53
CA PHE A 100 10.23 -24.17 -23.94
C PHE A 100 10.20 -22.70 -23.55
N ILE A 101 9.46 -21.90 -24.29
CA ILE A 101 9.35 -20.45 -24.10
C ILE A 101 8.29 -20.17 -23.04
N ILE A 102 8.68 -19.49 -21.95
CA ILE A 102 7.77 -19.26 -20.81
C ILE A 102 6.89 -18.01 -20.96
N GLU A 103 7.19 -17.12 -21.92
CA GLU A 103 6.51 -15.84 -22.10
C GLU A 103 4.99 -15.93 -22.24
N PRO A 104 4.40 -16.86 -23.01
CA PRO A 104 2.96 -17.02 -23.08
C PRO A 104 2.30 -17.30 -21.73
N PHE A 105 3.08 -17.83 -20.77
CA PHE A 105 2.61 -18.25 -19.46
C PHE A 105 2.82 -17.20 -18.35
N SER A 106 3.36 -16.02 -18.68
CA SER A 106 3.66 -14.99 -17.69
C SER A 106 2.44 -14.60 -16.85
N ARG A 107 1.25 -14.57 -17.46
CA ARG A 107 -0.02 -14.15 -16.85
C ARG A 107 -0.55 -15.05 -15.74
N TRP A 108 -0.08 -16.29 -15.63
CA TRP A 108 -0.39 -17.15 -14.48
C TRP A 108 0.48 -16.83 -13.26
N LEU A 109 1.60 -16.13 -13.45
CA LEU A 109 2.55 -15.80 -12.40
C LEU A 109 2.49 -14.32 -12.02
N LEU A 110 2.16 -13.44 -12.99
CA LEU A 110 2.08 -12.00 -12.83
C LEU A 110 0.72 -11.52 -13.33
N GLU A 111 -0.06 -10.87 -12.45
CA GLU A 111 -1.46 -10.53 -12.70
C GLU A 111 -1.67 -9.14 -13.30
N GLU A 112 -0.67 -8.25 -13.18
CA GLU A 112 -0.76 -6.86 -13.61
C GLU A 112 -0.54 -6.72 -15.12
N GLU A 113 -1.27 -5.79 -15.74
CA GLU A 113 -1.17 -5.55 -17.19
C GLU A 113 0.20 -4.93 -17.54
N GLY A 114 0.94 -5.59 -18.45
CA GLY A 114 2.30 -5.18 -18.85
C GLY A 114 3.42 -5.96 -18.17
N ASP A 115 3.10 -6.65 -17.08
CA ASP A 115 4.01 -7.57 -16.41
C ASP A 115 4.26 -8.80 -17.28
N HIS A 116 5.54 -9.17 -17.44
CA HIS A 116 5.90 -10.36 -18.19
C HIS A 116 7.19 -11.00 -17.69
N ILE A 117 7.26 -12.31 -17.93
CA ILE A 117 8.45 -13.12 -17.69
C ILE A 117 8.83 -13.75 -19.01
N LYS A 118 10.06 -13.56 -19.46
CA LYS A 118 10.62 -14.25 -20.62
C LYS A 118 11.67 -15.26 -20.18
N GLY A 119 11.97 -16.17 -21.09
CA GLY A 119 13.05 -17.13 -20.94
C GLY A 119 12.77 -18.42 -21.69
N VAL A 120 13.84 -19.17 -21.92
CA VAL A 120 13.79 -20.46 -22.60
C VAL A 120 14.22 -21.53 -21.62
N VAL A 121 13.33 -22.50 -21.39
CA VAL A 121 13.57 -23.65 -20.53
C VAL A 121 13.93 -24.86 -21.39
N ALA A 122 14.97 -25.56 -20.99
CA ALA A 122 15.29 -26.89 -21.50
C ALA A 122 15.54 -27.82 -20.32
N GLY A 123 15.29 -29.11 -20.47
CA GLY A 123 15.61 -30.08 -19.43
C GLY A 123 15.38 -31.52 -19.83
N ASP A 124 16.14 -32.39 -19.19
CA ASP A 124 16.15 -33.83 -19.41
C ASP A 124 16.06 -34.53 -18.06
N PHE A 125 15.02 -35.35 -17.89
CA PHE A 125 14.70 -35.99 -16.63
C PHE A 125 14.42 -37.48 -16.80
N ARG A 126 14.95 -38.27 -15.88
CA ARG A 126 14.60 -39.66 -15.65
C ARG A 126 13.66 -39.74 -14.46
N ILE A 127 12.48 -40.33 -14.68
CA ILE A 127 11.46 -40.51 -13.66
C ILE A 127 11.53 -41.96 -13.16
N GLY A 128 11.41 -42.13 -11.85
CA GLY A 128 11.49 -43.41 -11.16
C GLY A 128 10.69 -43.44 -9.86
N GLY A 129 10.89 -44.47 -9.04
CA GLY A 129 10.31 -44.57 -7.71
C GLY A 129 8.86 -45.08 -7.73
N ASN A 130 8.07 -44.72 -6.72
CA ASN A 130 6.68 -45.13 -6.59
C ASN A 130 5.74 -43.97 -6.95
N LEU A 131 4.52 -44.25 -7.41
CA LEU A 131 3.49 -43.27 -7.71
C LEU A 131 3.23 -42.29 -6.56
N ASP A 132 3.31 -42.74 -5.30
CA ASP A 132 3.12 -41.90 -4.11
C ASP A 132 4.40 -41.13 -3.71
N SER A 133 5.56 -41.52 -4.25
CA SER A 133 6.86 -40.94 -3.93
C SER A 133 7.79 -40.99 -5.15
N PRO A 134 7.46 -40.22 -6.21
CA PRO A 134 8.23 -40.24 -7.44
C PRO A 134 9.63 -39.69 -7.20
N SER A 135 10.60 -40.31 -7.86
CA SER A 135 11.98 -39.83 -7.94
C SER A 135 12.24 -39.21 -9.31
N VAL A 136 12.90 -38.08 -9.36
CA VAL A 136 13.29 -37.38 -10.58
C VAL A 136 14.79 -37.13 -10.56
N GLU A 137 15.48 -37.57 -11.60
CA GLU A 137 16.92 -37.39 -11.78
C GLU A 137 17.20 -36.71 -13.11
N GLY A 138 17.99 -35.63 -13.12
CA GLY A 138 18.20 -34.88 -14.34
C GLY A 138 18.58 -33.43 -14.11
N GLN A 139 18.51 -32.65 -15.18
CA GLN A 139 18.84 -31.24 -15.15
C GLN A 139 17.85 -30.44 -16.02
N ALA A 140 17.54 -29.23 -15.58
CA ALA A 140 16.92 -28.22 -16.42
C ALA A 140 17.68 -26.90 -16.33
N THR A 141 17.59 -26.11 -17.38
CA THR A 141 18.14 -24.75 -17.46
C THR A 141 17.07 -23.78 -17.90
N LEU A 142 17.04 -22.61 -17.29
CA LEU A 142 16.38 -21.41 -17.81
C LEU A 142 17.48 -20.49 -18.32
N GLU A 143 17.41 -20.11 -19.58
CA GLU A 143 18.33 -19.17 -20.22
C GLU A 143 17.57 -17.96 -20.75
N GLN A 144 18.29 -16.86 -20.96
CA GLN A 144 17.75 -15.60 -21.50
C GLN A 144 16.52 -15.10 -20.72
N GLY A 145 16.48 -15.38 -19.41
CA GLY A 145 15.33 -15.01 -18.61
C GLY A 145 15.30 -13.51 -18.32
N GLU A 146 14.10 -12.96 -18.31
CA GLU A 146 13.83 -11.55 -18.03
C GLU A 146 12.55 -11.45 -17.20
N ILE A 147 12.54 -10.58 -16.20
CA ILE A 147 11.33 -10.20 -15.46
C ILE A 147 11.18 -8.70 -15.60
N HIS A 148 10.05 -8.30 -16.18
CA HIS A 148 9.65 -6.91 -16.28
C HIS A 148 8.30 -6.76 -15.61
N THR A 149 8.23 -5.90 -14.60
CA THR A 149 6.97 -5.61 -13.91
C THR A 149 6.84 -4.11 -13.68
N ILE A 150 5.61 -3.63 -13.54
CA ILE A 150 5.34 -2.24 -13.20
C ILE A 150 5.97 -1.84 -11.85
N MET A 151 6.06 -2.79 -10.92
CA MET A 151 6.69 -2.60 -9.62
C MET A 151 8.23 -2.63 -9.65
N LEU A 152 8.83 -3.15 -10.72
CA LEU A 152 10.28 -3.22 -10.92
C LEU A 152 10.64 -2.33 -12.13
N PRO A 153 10.75 -1.00 -11.94
CA PRO A 153 10.96 -0.05 -13.04
C PRO A 153 12.29 -0.26 -13.76
N LEU A 154 13.21 -1.03 -13.15
CA LEU A 154 14.40 -1.56 -13.80
C LEU A 154 14.23 -3.08 -13.90
N PRO A 155 14.20 -3.66 -15.11
CA PRO A 155 13.99 -5.08 -15.29
C PRO A 155 15.11 -5.90 -14.65
N ILE A 156 14.76 -7.15 -14.30
CA ILE A 156 15.74 -8.17 -13.95
C ILE A 156 16.05 -8.95 -15.23
N GLU A 157 17.28 -8.86 -15.70
CA GLU A 157 17.70 -9.38 -16.99
C GLU A 157 18.77 -10.45 -16.85
N ASN A 158 19.08 -11.13 -17.96
CA ASN A 158 20.15 -12.13 -18.05
C ASN A 158 19.99 -13.22 -16.98
N ILE A 159 18.74 -13.56 -16.64
CA ILE A 159 18.42 -14.59 -15.67
C ILE A 159 18.84 -15.93 -16.27
N ARG A 160 19.75 -16.60 -15.58
CA ARG A 160 20.19 -17.96 -15.88
C ARG A 160 20.02 -18.81 -14.65
N ILE A 161 19.25 -19.88 -14.75
CA ILE A 161 18.96 -20.79 -13.65
C ILE A 161 19.32 -22.20 -14.12
N THR A 162 20.02 -22.94 -13.27
CA THR A 162 20.22 -24.39 -13.41
C THR A 162 19.52 -25.08 -12.26
N LEU A 163 18.67 -26.04 -12.59
CA LEU A 163 18.02 -26.97 -11.67
C LEU A 163 18.65 -28.35 -11.86
N THR A 164 19.17 -28.95 -10.81
CA THR A 164 19.64 -30.33 -10.81
C THR A 164 18.81 -31.14 -9.84
N THR A 165 18.26 -32.26 -10.30
CA THR A 165 17.46 -33.16 -9.47
C THR A 165 18.20 -34.47 -9.27
N GLU A 166 18.24 -34.93 -8.02
CA GLU A 166 18.82 -36.21 -7.63
C GLU A 166 17.82 -36.90 -6.70
N GLN A 167 17.23 -38.00 -7.19
CA GLN A 167 16.19 -38.75 -6.51
C GLN A 167 14.98 -37.88 -6.11
N ARG A 168 14.92 -37.41 -4.86
CA ARG A 168 13.80 -36.64 -4.31
C ARG A 168 14.25 -35.31 -3.72
N ILE A 169 15.34 -34.78 -4.27
CA ILE A 169 15.91 -33.48 -3.96
C ILE A 169 16.15 -32.75 -5.27
N ALA A 170 15.75 -31.49 -5.35
CA ALA A 170 16.10 -30.58 -6.42
C ALA A 170 16.94 -29.44 -5.85
N ARG A 171 18.04 -29.11 -6.50
CA ARG A 171 18.88 -27.96 -6.18
C ARG A 171 18.84 -26.98 -7.32
N LEU A 172 18.62 -25.72 -6.98
CA LEU A 172 18.55 -24.61 -7.90
C LEU A 172 19.74 -23.68 -7.66
N SER A 173 20.43 -23.28 -8.72
CA SER A 173 21.43 -22.22 -8.69
C SER A 173 21.16 -21.28 -9.84
N GLY A 174 21.10 -19.98 -9.55
CA GLY A 174 20.80 -18.97 -10.53
C GLY A 174 21.58 -17.70 -10.32
N GLN A 175 21.74 -16.96 -11.42
CA GLN A 175 22.35 -15.65 -11.48
C GLN A 175 21.50 -14.76 -12.39
N PHE A 176 21.52 -13.46 -12.12
CA PHE A 176 20.80 -12.47 -12.91
C PHE A 176 21.52 -11.13 -12.80
N THR A 177 21.08 -10.16 -13.59
CA THR A 177 21.55 -8.78 -13.52
C THR A 177 20.37 -7.87 -13.23
N ALA A 178 20.50 -7.01 -12.22
CA ALA A 178 19.54 -5.95 -11.94
C ALA A 178 20.30 -4.62 -11.92
N ASN A 179 19.86 -3.65 -12.73
CA ASN A 179 20.53 -2.35 -12.89
C ASN A 179 22.07 -2.48 -13.09
N ASN A 180 22.48 -3.34 -14.03
CA ASN A 180 23.88 -3.64 -14.35
C ASN A 180 24.73 -4.21 -13.19
N LYS A 181 24.11 -4.71 -12.11
CA LYS A 181 24.80 -5.39 -11.01
C LYS A 181 24.35 -6.84 -10.88
N PRO A 182 25.26 -7.74 -10.47
CA PRO A 182 24.94 -9.14 -10.33
C PRO A 182 24.00 -9.38 -9.14
N GLY A 183 23.15 -10.39 -9.31
CA GLY A 183 22.36 -11.00 -8.25
C GLY A 183 22.41 -12.52 -8.35
N GLN A 184 22.05 -13.17 -7.25
CA GLN A 184 22.16 -14.62 -7.09
C GLN A 184 20.87 -15.19 -6.49
N LEU A 185 20.54 -16.40 -6.93
CA LEU A 185 19.43 -17.18 -6.46
C LEU A 185 19.94 -18.60 -6.14
N GLN A 186 19.61 -19.12 -4.97
CA GLN A 186 19.95 -20.49 -4.59
C GLN A 186 18.72 -21.13 -3.99
N GLY A 187 18.48 -22.40 -4.31
CA GLY A 187 17.29 -23.09 -3.83
C GLY A 187 17.54 -24.56 -3.58
N ILE A 188 16.76 -25.12 -2.67
CA ILE A 188 16.62 -26.54 -2.47
C ILE A 188 15.15 -26.85 -2.28
N PHE A 189 14.69 -27.91 -2.93
CA PHE A 189 13.38 -28.51 -2.73
C PHE A 189 13.58 -29.97 -2.37
N ASN A 190 12.99 -30.41 -1.27
CA ASN A 190 13.16 -31.76 -0.74
C ASN A 190 11.79 -32.39 -0.50
N TRP A 191 11.53 -33.50 -1.19
CA TRP A 191 10.31 -34.31 -1.06
C TRP A 191 10.65 -35.77 -0.73
N GLN A 192 11.76 -35.98 -0.01
CA GLN A 192 12.13 -37.30 0.50
C GLN A 192 11.15 -37.84 1.55
N GLN A 193 10.38 -36.95 2.17
CA GLN A 193 9.29 -37.27 3.08
C GLN A 193 7.96 -36.77 2.47
N PRO A 194 6.80 -37.32 2.89
CA PRO A 194 5.49 -36.83 2.43
C PRO A 194 5.28 -35.33 2.70
N GLN A 195 5.82 -34.84 3.81
CA GLN A 195 5.90 -33.40 4.09
C GLN A 195 7.13 -32.84 3.40
N TRP A 196 6.93 -32.25 2.23
CA TRP A 196 7.99 -31.58 1.49
C TRP A 196 8.39 -30.27 2.17
N TRP A 197 9.60 -29.80 1.89
CA TRP A 197 10.04 -28.47 2.27
C TRP A 197 10.91 -27.87 1.17
N SER A 198 10.90 -26.55 1.07
CA SER A 198 11.76 -25.77 0.19
C SER A 198 12.46 -24.67 0.98
N LYS A 199 13.69 -24.38 0.59
CA LYS A 199 14.38 -23.16 0.98
C LYS A 199 14.92 -22.49 -0.25
N VAL A 200 14.60 -21.21 -0.43
CA VAL A 200 15.11 -20.37 -1.52
C VAL A 200 15.75 -19.14 -0.91
N SER A 201 16.97 -18.81 -1.33
CA SER A 201 17.70 -17.62 -0.93
C SER A 201 17.96 -16.74 -2.13
N PHE A 202 17.69 -15.46 -1.99
CA PHE A 202 17.79 -14.44 -3.02
C PHE A 202 18.65 -13.29 -2.49
N ARG A 203 19.69 -12.94 -3.24
CA ARG A 203 20.59 -11.83 -2.91
C ARG A 203 20.82 -10.96 -4.12
N SER A 204 20.75 -9.64 -3.93
CA SER A 204 21.11 -8.67 -4.98
C SER A 204 21.85 -7.47 -4.41
N ASP A 205 22.82 -6.95 -5.18
CA ASP A 205 23.53 -5.71 -4.86
C ASP A 205 22.71 -4.44 -5.15
N THR A 206 21.60 -4.59 -5.88
CA THR A 206 20.61 -3.54 -6.14
C THR A 206 19.32 -4.16 -6.69
N LEU A 207 18.19 -3.59 -6.30
CA LEU A 207 16.88 -3.85 -6.89
C LEU A 207 16.09 -2.56 -6.78
N ALA A 208 15.56 -2.06 -7.90
CA ALA A 208 14.67 -0.91 -7.88
C ALA A 208 13.24 -1.42 -7.71
N TYR A 209 12.52 -0.87 -6.74
CA TYR A 209 11.14 -1.21 -6.43
C TYR A 209 10.31 0.07 -6.38
N GLN A 210 9.21 0.08 -7.13
CA GLN A 210 8.31 1.21 -7.26
C GLN A 210 6.86 0.73 -7.05
N PRO A 211 6.39 0.66 -5.80
CA PRO A 211 5.02 0.20 -5.52
C PRO A 211 3.96 1.16 -6.06
N THR A 212 4.29 2.46 -6.14
CA THR A 212 3.44 3.51 -6.70
C THR A 212 4.33 4.54 -7.39
N ASP A 213 3.76 5.36 -8.28
CA ASP A 213 4.49 6.43 -8.99
C ASP A 213 5.18 7.46 -8.07
N ASP A 214 4.67 7.57 -6.84
CA ASP A 214 5.15 8.52 -5.84
C ASP A 214 6.29 7.92 -4.96
N ILE A 215 6.65 6.63 -5.14
CA ILE A 215 7.62 5.93 -4.28
C ILE A 215 8.60 5.14 -5.15
N LEU A 216 9.89 5.48 -5.08
CA LEU A 216 10.98 4.72 -5.71
C LEU A 216 12.03 4.34 -4.67
N ILE A 217 12.28 3.04 -4.53
CA ILE A 217 13.18 2.48 -3.51
C ILE A 217 14.24 1.63 -4.20
N TYR A 218 15.52 1.91 -3.91
CA TYR A 218 16.62 1.02 -4.28
C TYR A 218 17.02 0.22 -3.06
N VAL A 219 16.93 -1.10 -3.16
CA VAL A 219 17.23 -2.02 -2.06
C VAL A 219 18.39 -2.96 -2.39
N LYS A 220 19.10 -3.41 -1.35
CA LYS A 220 20.02 -4.55 -1.40
C LYS A 220 19.43 -5.66 -0.52
N PRO A 221 18.66 -6.59 -1.10
CA PRO A 221 18.05 -7.67 -0.36
C PRO A 221 19.03 -8.83 -0.18
N ASP A 222 19.04 -9.42 1.00
CA ASP A 222 19.54 -10.76 1.29
C ASP A 222 18.45 -11.50 2.07
N ILE A 223 17.58 -12.20 1.33
CA ILE A 223 16.32 -12.75 1.83
C ILE A 223 16.28 -14.25 1.57
N SER A 224 15.72 -14.99 2.52
CA SER A 224 15.42 -16.40 2.40
C SER A 224 13.94 -16.67 2.65
N PHE A 225 13.40 -17.60 1.88
CA PHE A 225 12.04 -18.09 1.93
C PHE A 225 12.10 -19.57 2.28
N ASN A 226 11.47 -19.98 3.38
CA ASN A 226 11.32 -21.39 3.73
C ASN A 226 9.84 -21.76 3.59
N LEU A 227 9.53 -22.63 2.63
CA LEU A 227 8.17 -23.03 2.29
C LEU A 227 7.93 -24.49 2.67
N THR A 228 6.75 -24.74 3.22
CA THR A 228 6.19 -26.06 3.52
C THR A 228 4.74 -26.07 3.04
N PRO A 229 4.03 -27.22 3.05
CA PRO A 229 2.62 -27.26 2.63
C PRO A 229 1.68 -26.34 3.42
N HIS A 230 2.07 -25.92 4.63
CA HIS A 230 1.22 -25.14 5.55
C HIS A 230 1.85 -23.84 6.02
N SER A 231 3.11 -23.54 5.68
CA SER A 231 3.76 -22.31 6.15
C SER A 231 4.80 -21.75 5.17
N LEU A 232 4.90 -20.43 5.16
CA LEU A 232 5.93 -19.65 4.48
C LEU A 232 6.66 -18.77 5.52
N ASN A 233 7.96 -19.01 5.70
CA ASN A 233 8.80 -18.20 6.56
C ASN A 233 9.74 -17.33 5.73
N ILE A 234 9.64 -16.01 5.89
CA ILE A 234 10.45 -15.00 5.18
C ILE A 234 11.45 -14.43 6.18
N ASN A 235 12.74 -14.55 5.90
CA ASN A 235 13.82 -14.12 6.79
C ASN A 235 14.93 -13.42 6.03
N GLY A 236 15.43 -12.30 6.53
CA GLY A 236 16.58 -11.65 5.88
C GLY A 236 16.82 -10.21 6.30
N ASP A 237 17.76 -9.60 5.59
CA ASP A 237 18.15 -8.22 5.77
C ASP A 237 17.91 -7.44 4.47
N ILE A 238 17.39 -6.23 4.59
CA ILE A 238 17.10 -5.33 3.49
C ILE A 238 17.80 -4.01 3.79
N GLN A 239 18.82 -3.68 3.01
CA GLN A 239 19.41 -2.35 3.05
C GLN A 239 18.71 -1.47 2.03
N VAL A 240 18.46 -0.21 2.38
CA VAL A 240 17.89 0.80 1.49
C VAL A 240 18.91 1.92 1.32
N PRO A 241 19.90 1.77 0.41
CA PRO A 241 20.89 2.82 0.19
C PRO A 241 20.27 4.12 -0.29
N LYS A 242 19.19 4.02 -1.08
CA LYS A 242 18.54 5.17 -1.71
C LYS A 242 17.04 4.96 -1.82
N ALA A 243 16.27 5.98 -1.48
CA ALA A 243 14.84 6.03 -1.80
C ALA A 243 14.34 7.45 -1.97
N ARG A 244 13.25 7.60 -2.74
CA ARG A 244 12.51 8.84 -2.96
C ARG A 244 11.04 8.55 -2.70
N ILE A 245 10.48 9.20 -1.70
CA ILE A 245 9.08 9.09 -1.32
C ILE A 245 8.48 10.47 -1.47
N ALA A 246 7.62 10.69 -2.45
CA ALA A 246 7.06 11.97 -2.83
C ALA A 246 5.54 11.90 -2.86
N LEU A 247 4.91 11.81 -1.68
CA LEU A 247 3.46 11.64 -1.57
C LEU A 247 2.75 12.95 -1.94
N LYS A 248 1.87 12.88 -2.94
CA LYS A 248 1.01 14.00 -3.32
C LYS A 248 0.10 14.38 -2.15
N SER A 249 -0.02 15.69 -1.91
CA SER A 249 -0.98 16.21 -0.95
C SER A 249 -2.38 15.82 -1.39
N LEU A 250 -3.12 15.08 -0.55
CA LEU A 250 -4.53 14.81 -0.79
C LEU A 250 -5.27 16.17 -0.92
N PRO A 251 -6.18 16.35 -1.90
CA PRO A 251 -7.04 17.53 -1.95
C PRO A 251 -7.78 17.70 -0.61
N GLU A 252 -8.01 18.93 -0.15
CA GLU A 252 -8.68 19.23 1.14
C GLU A 252 -10.09 18.61 1.30
N GLN A 253 -10.61 17.97 0.25
CA GLN A 253 -11.94 17.34 0.18
C GLN A 253 -11.86 15.80 0.17
N ALA A 254 -10.71 15.19 0.47
CA ALA A 254 -10.62 13.75 0.64
C ALA A 254 -11.38 13.33 1.90
N VAL A 255 -12.58 12.77 1.71
CA VAL A 255 -13.34 12.10 2.78
C VAL A 255 -12.59 10.80 3.10
N SER A 256 -12.00 10.72 4.29
CA SER A 256 -11.45 9.46 4.80
C SER A 256 -12.55 8.41 4.79
N VAL A 257 -12.29 7.24 4.21
CA VAL A 257 -13.14 6.07 4.41
C VAL A 257 -13.23 5.80 5.91
N SER A 258 -14.46 5.63 6.41
CA SER A 258 -14.71 5.28 7.81
C SER A 258 -13.98 4.00 8.16
N SER A 259 -13.49 3.87 9.40
CA SER A 259 -12.89 2.64 9.95
C SER A 259 -13.84 1.42 9.92
N ASP A 260 -15.11 1.64 9.58
CA ASP A 260 -16.18 0.64 9.54
C ASP A 260 -16.52 0.18 8.12
N ALA A 261 -15.69 0.50 7.12
CA ALA A 261 -15.86 -0.01 5.76
C ALA A 261 -15.54 -1.51 5.71
N VAL A 262 -16.59 -2.35 5.73
CA VAL A 262 -16.48 -3.79 5.49
C VAL A 262 -16.55 -4.04 3.99
N ILE A 263 -15.54 -4.70 3.42
CA ILE A 263 -15.61 -5.26 2.07
C ILE A 263 -16.59 -6.45 2.14
N VAL A 264 -17.79 -6.28 1.58
CA VAL A 264 -18.79 -7.35 1.46
C VAL A 264 -18.59 -8.01 0.10
N ASP A 265 -17.53 -8.80 -0.01
CA ASP A 265 -17.39 -9.94 -0.93
C ASP A 265 -16.00 -10.56 -0.73
N ALA A 266 -15.82 -11.22 0.41
CA ALA A 266 -14.81 -12.26 0.54
C ALA A 266 -15.58 -13.57 0.60
N ASP A 267 -15.75 -14.19 -0.56
CA ASP A 267 -16.22 -15.56 -0.66
C ASP A 267 -15.26 -16.42 0.19
N ASN A 268 -15.75 -16.84 1.36
CA ASN A 268 -15.05 -17.72 2.29
C ASN A 268 -14.96 -19.12 1.66
N SER A 269 -14.08 -19.26 0.68
CA SER A 269 -13.54 -20.57 0.32
C SER A 269 -12.44 -20.88 1.33
N THR A 270 -12.65 -21.94 2.11
CA THR A 270 -11.65 -22.57 2.96
C THR A 270 -10.53 -23.15 2.08
N GLN A 271 -9.73 -22.28 1.48
CA GLN A 271 -8.41 -22.64 0.99
C GLN A 271 -7.51 -22.76 2.21
N ASN A 272 -6.70 -23.83 2.28
CA ASN A 272 -5.70 -23.99 3.33
C ASN A 272 -4.90 -22.70 3.47
N GLU A 273 -5.19 -21.90 4.50
CA GLU A 273 -4.50 -20.66 4.77
C GLU A 273 -3.03 -21.00 5.05
N LEU A 274 -2.16 -20.58 4.14
CA LEU A 274 -0.72 -20.70 4.32
C LEU A 274 -0.31 -19.79 5.48
N ASP A 275 0.26 -20.34 6.55
CA ASP A 275 0.75 -19.54 7.68
C ASP A 275 1.98 -18.72 7.23
N ILE A 276 1.87 -17.39 7.20
CA ILE A 276 2.97 -16.51 6.80
C ILE A 276 3.66 -15.96 8.04
N SER A 277 4.97 -16.17 8.15
CA SER A 277 5.79 -15.58 9.20
C SER A 277 6.96 -14.82 8.59
N THR A 278 7.19 -13.60 9.07
CA THR A 278 8.18 -12.67 8.50
C THR A 278 9.11 -12.18 9.60
N ARG A 279 10.41 -12.14 9.32
CA ARG A 279 11.42 -11.49 10.16
C ARG A 279 12.44 -10.82 9.25
N LEU A 280 12.29 -9.51 9.07
CA LEU A 280 13.14 -8.70 8.20
C LEU A 280 13.80 -7.60 9.02
N ASN A 281 15.10 -7.38 8.81
CA ASN A 281 15.75 -6.17 9.31
C ASN A 281 15.91 -5.18 8.16
N LEU A 282 15.34 -4.01 8.31
CA LEU A 282 15.45 -2.89 7.39
C LEU A 282 16.49 -1.90 7.91
N THR A 283 17.44 -1.51 7.06
CA THR A 283 18.41 -0.44 7.36
C THR A 283 18.33 0.63 6.29
N LEU A 284 18.01 1.86 6.68
CA LEU A 284 18.04 3.02 5.79
C LEU A 284 19.45 3.59 5.72
N GLY A 285 19.93 3.83 4.50
CA GLY A 285 21.18 4.55 4.26
C GLY A 285 20.97 6.06 4.23
N ASP A 286 22.01 6.79 3.85
CA ASP A 286 22.05 8.25 3.96
C ASP A 286 21.32 8.99 2.82
N ASP A 287 20.87 8.28 1.76
CA ASP A 287 20.19 8.87 0.59
C ASP A 287 18.70 8.47 0.50
N VAL A 288 18.00 8.45 1.65
CA VAL A 288 16.56 8.21 1.72
C VAL A 288 15.85 9.52 1.98
N HIS A 289 15.06 9.98 1.00
CA HIS A 289 14.39 11.28 1.06
C HIS A 289 12.87 11.12 1.04
N PHE A 290 12.21 11.85 1.94
CA PHE A 290 10.76 11.89 2.08
C PHE A 290 10.24 13.30 1.87
N LYS A 291 9.19 13.42 1.06
CA LYS A 291 8.44 14.65 0.80
C LYS A 291 6.95 14.33 0.76
N GLY A 292 6.16 14.96 1.60
CA GLY A 292 4.71 14.74 1.64
C GLY A 292 4.07 15.43 2.82
N TYR A 293 2.79 15.80 2.69
CA TYR A 293 2.01 16.41 3.77
C TYR A 293 2.67 17.64 4.43
N GLY A 294 3.43 18.42 3.66
CA GLY A 294 4.18 19.59 4.13
C GLY A 294 5.54 19.29 4.75
N LEU A 295 5.89 18.02 4.97
CA LEU A 295 7.20 17.57 5.46
C LEU A 295 8.13 17.28 4.28
N GLU A 296 9.36 17.76 4.34
CA GLU A 296 10.47 17.39 3.46
C GLU A 296 11.70 17.10 4.31
N THR A 297 12.24 15.88 4.30
CA THR A 297 13.32 15.43 5.21
C THR A 297 14.11 14.27 4.62
N ASN A 298 15.35 14.11 5.06
CA ASN A 298 16.08 12.86 4.90
C ASN A 298 15.73 11.91 6.05
N LEU A 299 15.74 10.60 5.79
CA LEU A 299 15.42 9.57 6.77
C LEU A 299 16.60 8.63 6.94
N THR A 300 16.99 8.35 8.19
CA THR A 300 18.01 7.36 8.52
C THR A 300 17.51 6.42 9.61
N GLY A 301 18.19 5.29 9.83
CA GLY A 301 17.90 4.41 10.96
C GLY A 301 17.64 2.96 10.58
N GLN A 302 17.11 2.22 11.55
CA GLN A 302 16.98 0.76 11.47
C GLN A 302 15.68 0.31 12.11
N MET A 303 15.08 -0.71 11.51
CA MET A 303 13.82 -1.29 11.96
C MET A 303 13.78 -2.78 11.70
N SER A 304 13.37 -3.57 12.70
CA SER A 304 13.04 -4.97 12.54
C SER A 304 11.53 -5.14 12.39
N ILE A 305 11.12 -5.80 11.32
CA ILE A 305 9.72 -6.12 10.98
C ILE A 305 9.48 -7.60 11.31
N HIS A 306 8.42 -7.87 12.04
CA HIS A 306 8.06 -9.19 12.52
C HIS A 306 6.59 -9.50 12.25
N GLN A 307 6.32 -10.71 11.78
CA GLN A 307 4.98 -11.29 11.62
C GLN A 307 5.04 -12.77 12.01
N GLN A 308 4.01 -13.28 12.65
CA GLN A 308 3.92 -14.69 13.01
C GLN A 308 2.54 -15.22 12.63
N GLN A 309 2.49 -16.32 11.87
CA GLN A 309 1.25 -17.03 11.51
C GLN A 309 0.14 -16.11 11.00
N SER A 310 0.47 -15.26 10.04
CA SER A 310 -0.47 -14.32 9.41
C SER A 310 -1.14 -13.32 10.38
N ASP A 311 -0.58 -13.12 11.59
CA ASP A 311 -0.94 -12.03 12.50
C ASP A 311 -0.58 -10.65 11.90
N LEU A 312 -0.96 -9.58 12.58
CA LEU A 312 -0.60 -8.21 12.23
C LEU A 312 0.93 -8.03 12.17
N LEU A 313 1.39 -7.32 11.13
CA LEU A 313 2.79 -6.90 11.00
C LEU A 313 3.17 -5.96 12.14
N ARG A 314 4.28 -6.27 12.80
CA ARG A 314 4.83 -5.49 13.91
C ARG A 314 6.22 -4.95 13.58
N ALA A 315 6.55 -3.77 14.08
CA ALA A 315 7.84 -3.14 13.88
C ALA A 315 8.51 -2.72 15.19
N LYS A 316 9.84 -2.86 15.26
CA LYS A 316 10.67 -2.33 16.35
C LYS A 316 11.88 -1.63 15.77
N GLY A 317 12.10 -0.38 16.14
CA GLY A 317 13.20 0.39 15.58
C GLY A 317 13.04 1.88 15.77
N ILE A 318 14.02 2.63 15.26
CA ILE A 318 14.01 4.09 15.27
C ILE A 318 14.35 4.57 13.86
N ILE A 319 13.47 5.39 13.32
CA ILE A 319 13.71 6.15 12.09
C ILE A 319 13.91 7.62 12.49
N ARG A 320 14.99 8.22 12.03
CA ARG A 320 15.36 9.60 12.33
C ARG A 320 15.06 10.50 11.14
N LEU A 321 14.64 11.73 11.44
CA LEU A 321 14.46 12.81 10.49
C LEU A 321 15.69 13.70 10.55
N GLU A 322 16.42 13.78 9.44
CA GLU A 322 17.64 14.59 9.30
C GLU A 322 17.40 15.71 8.28
N ASP A 323 17.90 16.91 8.59
CA ASP A 323 17.83 18.11 7.75
C ASP A 323 16.42 18.39 7.20
N GLY A 324 15.41 18.22 8.05
CA GLY A 324 14.01 18.31 7.67
C GLY A 324 13.43 19.72 7.75
N THR A 325 12.44 20.00 6.91
CA THR A 325 11.61 21.20 6.98
C THR A 325 10.13 20.81 6.96
N TYR A 326 9.31 21.54 7.71
CA TYR A 326 7.87 21.37 7.75
C TYR A 326 7.18 22.68 7.40
N GLN A 327 6.34 22.65 6.37
CA GLN A 327 5.60 23.79 5.87
C GLN A 327 4.11 23.59 6.07
N ALA A 328 3.51 24.46 6.89
CA ALA A 328 2.08 24.49 7.12
C ALA A 328 1.63 25.91 7.48
N TYR A 329 0.39 26.27 7.13
CA TYR A 329 -0.23 27.56 7.47
C TYR A 329 0.63 28.79 7.05
N GLY A 330 1.35 28.67 5.94
CA GLY A 330 2.24 29.73 5.44
C GLY A 330 3.53 29.91 6.24
N GLN A 331 3.83 29.02 7.20
CA GLN A 331 5.05 29.04 8.00
C GLN A 331 5.97 27.89 7.59
N SER A 332 7.29 28.14 7.66
CA SER A 332 8.33 27.14 7.48
C SER A 332 9.02 26.91 8.82
N LEU A 333 9.07 25.66 9.25
CA LEU A 333 9.74 25.23 10.47
C LEU A 333 10.89 24.27 10.10
N SER A 334 12.10 24.56 10.56
CA SER A 334 13.25 23.67 10.43
C SER A 334 13.23 22.63 11.56
N ILE A 335 13.26 21.35 11.20
CA ILE A 335 13.32 20.22 12.13
C ILE A 335 14.72 20.18 12.74
N SER A 336 14.81 20.33 14.05
CA SER A 336 16.08 20.33 14.79
C SER A 336 16.47 18.94 15.29
N ASP A 337 15.47 18.12 15.64
CA ASP A 337 15.62 16.74 16.10
C ASP A 337 14.30 16.01 15.84
N GLY A 338 14.34 14.77 15.35
CA GLY A 338 13.13 14.03 15.04
C GLY A 338 13.37 12.52 15.03
N ASP A 339 12.74 11.82 15.98
CA ASP A 339 12.71 10.37 16.04
C ASP A 339 11.28 9.85 15.92
N LEU A 340 11.11 8.83 15.08
CA LEU A 340 9.95 7.95 15.00
C LEU A 340 10.35 6.61 15.62
N ILE A 341 9.81 6.33 16.80
CA ILE A 341 10.16 5.15 17.58
C ILE A 341 9.03 4.13 17.41
N PHE A 342 9.35 3.01 16.76
CA PHE A 342 8.39 1.93 16.49
C PHE A 342 8.44 0.92 17.63
N ILE A 343 7.26 0.65 18.23
CA ILE A 343 7.06 -0.35 19.28
C ILE A 343 5.78 -1.10 18.95
N ASP A 344 5.94 -2.20 18.20
CA ASP A 344 4.90 -3.08 17.70
C ASP A 344 4.03 -2.45 16.59
N GLU A 345 3.21 -1.43 16.86
CA GLU A 345 2.31 -0.85 15.84
C GLU A 345 3.08 -0.07 14.75
N LEU A 346 3.04 -0.55 13.50
CA LEU A 346 3.73 0.07 12.37
C LEU A 346 3.10 1.40 11.94
N ASP A 347 1.79 1.55 12.14
CA ASP A 347 1.01 2.73 11.76
C ASP A 347 0.85 3.77 12.90
N ASN A 348 1.46 3.51 14.06
CA ASN A 348 1.31 4.36 15.25
C ASN A 348 2.60 4.48 16.08
N PRO A 349 3.72 4.92 15.46
CA PRO A 349 4.98 5.10 16.18
C PRO A 349 4.86 6.17 17.27
N GLN A 350 5.75 6.10 18.25
CA GLN A 350 5.97 7.18 19.19
C GLN A 350 6.79 8.28 18.52
N LEU A 351 6.24 9.49 18.52
CA LEU A 351 6.87 10.69 17.99
C LEU A 351 7.71 11.34 19.08
N ARG A 352 8.91 11.77 18.72
CA ARG A 352 9.71 12.72 19.49
C ARG A 352 10.40 13.64 18.49
N LEU A 353 9.81 14.79 18.24
CA LEU A 353 10.36 15.75 17.28
C LEU A 353 10.26 17.17 17.80
N SER A 354 11.20 18.00 17.37
CA SER A 354 11.22 19.43 17.60
C SER A 354 11.53 20.17 16.32
N ALA A 355 10.81 21.25 16.08
CA ALA A 355 11.02 22.12 14.94
C ALA A 355 11.01 23.58 15.38
N THR A 356 11.88 24.38 14.81
CA THR A 356 12.02 25.80 15.12
C THR A 356 11.62 26.63 13.91
N ARG A 357 11.06 27.80 14.14
CA ARG A 357 10.74 28.72 13.05
C ARG A 357 12.01 29.42 12.58
N ASP A 358 12.18 29.47 11.27
CA ASP A 358 13.27 30.22 10.65
C ASP A 358 12.97 31.73 10.63
N ASN A 359 14.02 32.55 10.62
CA ASN A 359 13.95 34.00 10.42
C ASN A 359 13.15 34.76 11.50
N ILE A 360 13.38 34.45 12.78
CA ILE A 360 12.86 35.24 13.90
C ILE A 360 13.82 36.41 14.16
N ASN A 361 13.27 37.63 14.27
CA ASN A 361 14.05 38.81 14.67
C ASN A 361 14.34 38.77 16.18
N ASP A 362 15.29 39.58 16.66
CA ASP A 362 15.50 39.82 18.11
C ASP A 362 16.16 38.68 18.92
N ASN A 363 16.87 37.76 18.25
CA ASN A 363 17.65 36.68 18.91
C ASN A 363 16.79 35.74 19.80
N VAL A 364 15.54 35.54 19.39
CA VAL A 364 14.56 34.66 20.04
C VAL A 364 14.40 33.39 19.21
N VAL A 365 14.37 32.22 19.87
CA VAL A 365 13.99 30.94 19.23
C VAL A 365 12.58 30.60 19.66
N VAL A 366 11.70 30.32 18.70
CA VAL A 366 10.36 29.79 18.96
C VAL A 366 10.17 28.54 18.12
N GLY A 367 9.63 27.50 18.74
CA GLY A 367 9.46 26.21 18.09
C GLY A 367 8.31 25.39 18.66
N ILE A 368 8.04 24.29 17.98
CA ILE A 368 7.08 23.27 18.40
C ILE A 368 7.84 22.02 18.82
N ARG A 369 7.32 21.33 19.82
CA ARG A 369 7.73 19.99 20.22
C ARG A 369 6.52 19.08 20.09
N VAL A 370 6.68 17.97 19.39
CA VAL A 370 5.64 16.95 19.23
C VAL A 370 6.11 15.66 19.89
N THR A 371 5.28 15.16 20.80
CA THR A 371 5.49 13.93 21.56
C THR A 371 4.25 13.05 21.54
N GLY A 372 4.33 11.83 22.06
CA GLY A 372 3.19 10.91 22.13
C GLY A 372 3.08 10.00 20.91
N ARG A 373 1.93 9.37 20.68
CA ARG A 373 1.72 8.42 19.57
C ARG A 373 1.26 9.15 18.31
N ALA A 374 1.62 8.66 17.12
CA ALA A 374 1.28 9.32 15.86
C ALA A 374 -0.23 9.54 15.65
N LYS A 375 -1.09 8.62 16.15
CA LYS A 375 -2.55 8.78 16.09
C LYS A 375 -3.11 9.78 17.12
N ASN A 376 -2.37 10.07 18.19
CA ASN A 376 -2.75 11.02 19.25
C ASN A 376 -1.52 11.83 19.71
N PRO A 377 -1.02 12.76 18.88
CA PRO A 377 0.18 13.53 19.20
C PRO A 377 -0.12 14.64 20.22
N GLU A 378 0.83 14.87 21.11
CA GLU A 378 0.85 16.02 22.00
C GLU A 378 1.76 17.10 21.42
N ILE A 379 1.24 18.31 21.22
CA ILE A 379 1.97 19.42 20.61
C ILE A 379 2.14 20.53 21.66
N ALA A 380 3.38 20.92 21.92
CA ALA A 380 3.72 22.01 22.83
C ALA A 380 4.57 23.07 22.12
N ILE A 381 4.31 24.35 22.42
CA ILE A 381 5.09 25.48 21.89
C ILE A 381 6.11 25.91 22.95
N TYR A 382 7.37 26.02 22.56
CA TYR A 382 8.47 26.46 23.43
C TYR A 382 9.17 27.69 22.85
N SER A 383 9.85 28.43 23.72
CA SER A 383 10.67 29.57 23.32
C SER A 383 11.94 29.68 24.15
N ILE A 384 12.96 30.32 23.57
CA ILE A 384 14.19 30.70 24.26
C ILE A 384 14.44 32.18 23.93
N PRO A 385 14.36 33.10 24.92
CA PRO A 385 14.00 32.88 26.33
C PRO A 385 12.52 32.46 26.54
N GLU A 386 12.20 31.92 27.72
CA GLU A 386 10.82 31.49 28.04
C GLU A 386 9.89 32.71 28.14
N MET A 387 8.72 32.61 27.49
CA MET A 387 7.70 33.67 27.44
C MET A 387 6.28 33.09 27.61
N PRO A 388 5.27 33.92 27.91
CA PRO A 388 3.88 33.48 27.99
C PRO A 388 3.39 32.81 26.71
N GLN A 389 2.48 31.83 26.82
CA GLN A 389 2.01 31.01 25.69
C GLN A 389 1.43 31.84 24.53
N GLN A 390 0.73 32.93 24.83
CA GLN A 390 0.12 33.82 23.84
C GLN A 390 1.20 34.51 22.99
N GLU A 391 2.29 34.93 23.63
CA GLU A 391 3.44 35.54 22.97
C GLU A 391 4.19 34.50 22.12
N LYS A 392 4.41 33.28 22.65
CA LYS A 392 4.99 32.16 21.87
C LYS A 392 4.21 31.90 20.59
N PHE A 393 2.89 31.85 20.69
CA PHE A 393 2.02 31.63 19.54
C PHE A 393 2.07 32.79 18.55
N HIS A 394 2.08 34.04 19.04
CA HIS A 394 2.22 35.22 18.19
C HIS A 394 3.54 35.16 17.40
N TYR A 395 4.68 34.92 18.06
CA TYR A 395 5.97 34.73 17.37
C TYR A 395 5.96 33.57 16.38
N LEU A 396 5.35 32.44 16.74
CA LEU A 396 5.25 31.28 15.86
C LEU A 396 4.45 31.59 14.59
N LEU A 397 3.49 32.52 14.65
CA LEU A 397 2.67 32.95 13.50
C LEU A 397 3.25 34.15 12.74
N THR A 398 3.76 35.17 13.41
CA THR A 398 4.18 36.45 12.79
C THR A 398 5.69 36.60 12.63
N GLY A 399 6.49 35.83 13.37
CA GLY A 399 7.97 35.89 13.36
C GLY A 399 8.55 37.10 14.09
N ARG A 400 7.72 37.88 14.78
CA ARG A 400 8.11 39.12 15.48
C ARG A 400 7.38 39.25 16.81
N ALA A 401 7.89 40.12 17.68
CA ALA A 401 7.26 40.43 18.96
C ALA A 401 5.83 40.95 18.76
N PRO A 402 4.87 40.58 19.64
CA PRO A 402 3.59 41.27 19.68
C PRO A 402 3.81 42.74 19.99
N ASN A 403 3.23 43.61 19.17
CA ASN A 403 3.43 45.05 19.30
C ASN A 403 2.79 45.53 20.62
N THR A 404 3.64 45.85 21.59
CA THR A 404 3.24 46.28 22.94
C THR A 404 3.56 47.75 23.21
N ASP A 405 4.01 48.50 22.21
CA ASP A 405 4.32 49.93 22.34
C ASP A 405 3.02 50.77 22.43
N PRO A 406 2.70 51.39 23.58
CA PRO A 406 1.47 52.17 23.75
C PRO A 406 1.48 53.51 23.00
N ASN A 407 2.61 53.89 22.39
CA ASN A 407 2.82 55.22 21.79
C ASN A 407 2.98 55.21 20.25
N GLN A 408 2.69 54.10 19.56
CA GLN A 408 2.64 54.07 18.09
C GLN A 408 1.22 53.83 17.56
N ASP A 409 0.95 54.45 16.40
CA ASP A 409 -0.36 54.66 15.79
C ASP A 409 -1.36 53.50 15.92
N SER A 410 -2.57 53.86 16.35
CA SER A 410 -3.75 53.00 16.57
C SER A 410 -4.20 52.21 15.33
N SER A 411 -3.57 52.45 14.16
CA SER A 411 -3.84 51.75 12.91
C SER A 411 -3.24 50.35 12.83
N SER A 412 -2.15 50.02 13.56
CA SER A 412 -1.54 48.68 13.49
C SER A 412 -2.31 47.64 14.30
N VAL A 413 -2.86 48.02 15.46
CA VAL A 413 -3.69 47.15 16.30
C VAL A 413 -5.02 46.83 15.61
N ALA A 414 -5.60 47.80 14.92
CA ALA A 414 -6.80 47.58 14.10
C ALA A 414 -6.54 46.67 12.89
N ALA A 415 -5.35 46.76 12.27
CA ALA A 415 -4.97 45.88 11.16
C ALA A 415 -4.69 44.44 11.60
N GLU A 416 -4.08 44.24 12.78
CA GLU A 416 -3.86 42.90 13.36
C GLU A 416 -5.16 42.27 13.88
N ALA A 417 -6.05 43.06 14.46
CA ALA A 417 -7.42 42.66 14.78
C ALA A 417 -8.23 42.32 13.51
N ALA A 418 -8.10 43.11 12.45
CA ALA A 418 -8.77 42.83 11.16
C ALA A 418 -8.20 41.59 10.46
N LEU A 419 -6.90 41.32 10.58
CA LEU A 419 -6.26 40.11 10.03
C LEU A 419 -6.68 38.85 10.80
N SER A 420 -6.76 38.92 12.12
CA SER A 420 -7.29 37.82 12.95
C SER A 420 -8.77 37.55 12.66
N MET A 421 -9.59 38.59 12.49
CA MET A 421 -10.98 38.47 12.05
C MET A 421 -11.11 37.90 10.61
N ALA A 422 -10.22 38.30 9.69
CA ALA A 422 -10.20 37.79 8.32
C ALA A 422 -9.80 36.31 8.26
N LEU A 423 -8.90 35.85 9.14
CA LEU A 423 -8.48 34.44 9.22
C LEU A 423 -9.55 33.55 9.86
N GLU A 424 -10.32 34.03 10.84
CA GLU A 424 -11.51 33.32 11.35
C GLU A 424 -12.60 33.15 10.29
N SER A 425 -12.79 34.16 9.43
CA SER A 425 -13.78 34.09 8.35
C SER A 425 -13.44 33.06 7.25
N ARG A 426 -12.17 32.62 7.16
CA ARG A 426 -11.68 31.75 6.08
C ARG A 426 -11.30 30.33 6.52
N SER A 427 -11.15 30.08 7.82
CA SER A 427 -10.72 28.77 8.37
C SER A 427 -11.83 27.72 8.54
N GLY A 428 -13.09 28.06 8.23
CA GLY A 428 -14.22 27.12 8.28
C GLY A 428 -14.56 26.58 9.69
N PHE A 429 -13.88 27.06 10.74
CA PHE A 429 -14.06 26.62 12.12
C PHE A 429 -15.44 27.02 12.68
N THR A 430 -15.96 28.19 12.29
CA THR A 430 -17.28 28.69 12.71
C THR A 430 -18.44 27.97 12.00
N ARG A 431 -18.26 27.55 10.74
CA ARG A 431 -19.30 26.85 9.97
C ARG A 431 -19.45 25.38 10.38
N LYS A 432 -18.34 24.65 10.61
CA LYS A 432 -18.37 23.23 11.04
C LYS A 432 -18.89 23.03 12.47
N ALA A 433 -18.66 24.00 13.37
CA ALA A 433 -19.20 23.96 14.73
C ALA A 433 -20.71 24.27 14.76
N GLY A 434 -21.17 25.22 13.92
CA GLY A 434 -22.59 25.55 13.75
C GLY A 434 -23.41 24.42 13.13
N GLU A 435 -22.91 23.77 12.08
CA GLU A 435 -23.62 22.69 11.37
C GLU A 435 -23.91 21.47 12.24
N LYS A 436 -23.00 21.09 13.17
CA LYS A 436 -23.26 20.01 14.15
C LYS A 436 -24.33 20.37 15.19
N LEU A 437 -24.56 21.66 15.43
CA LEU A 437 -25.56 22.19 16.36
C LEU A 437 -26.84 22.67 15.66
N GLY A 438 -26.93 22.51 14.33
CA GLY A 438 -28.08 22.94 13.53
C GLY A 438 -28.17 24.45 13.30
N ILE A 439 -27.08 25.20 13.48
CA ILE A 439 -27.03 26.67 13.31
C ILE A 439 -26.23 27.02 12.05
N GLN A 440 -26.87 27.69 11.11
CA GLN A 440 -26.34 28.14 9.83
C GLN A 440 -25.79 29.57 9.93
N ASP A 441 -24.85 29.91 9.06
CA ASP A 441 -24.31 31.27 8.87
C ASP A 441 -23.86 31.95 10.18
N LEU A 442 -23.06 31.23 10.97
CA LEU A 442 -22.43 31.79 12.17
C LEU A 442 -21.52 32.96 11.81
N THR A 443 -21.83 34.13 12.36
CA THR A 443 -21.15 35.40 12.11
C THR A 443 -20.82 36.08 13.43
N LEU A 444 -19.56 36.50 13.59
CA LEU A 444 -19.15 37.37 14.69
C LEU A 444 -19.32 38.82 14.23
N SER A 445 -20.08 39.61 14.98
CA SER A 445 -20.34 41.02 14.64
C SER A 445 -20.29 41.90 15.88
N THR A 446 -19.70 43.08 15.72
CA THR A 446 -19.80 44.17 16.68
C THR A 446 -21.12 44.91 16.42
N GLY A 447 -21.86 45.22 17.48
CA GLY A 447 -23.16 45.85 17.37
C GLY A 447 -23.50 46.68 18.60
N SER A 448 -24.67 47.32 18.55
CA SER A 448 -25.24 48.00 19.70
C SER A 448 -26.67 47.53 19.96
N THR A 449 -26.92 47.06 21.18
CA THR A 449 -28.25 46.66 21.65
C THR A 449 -28.63 47.56 22.82
N GLU A 450 -29.77 48.25 22.74
CA GLU A 450 -30.20 49.27 23.72
C GLU A 450 -29.12 50.33 24.04
N ASN A 451 -28.48 50.90 23.00
CA ASN A 451 -27.37 51.87 23.13
C ASN A 451 -26.10 51.35 23.84
N ARG A 452 -25.90 50.04 23.98
CA ARG A 452 -24.70 49.45 24.57
C ARG A 452 -23.85 48.74 23.53
N SER A 453 -22.54 49.00 23.52
CA SER A 453 -21.60 48.33 22.62
C SER A 453 -21.36 46.89 23.05
N GLU A 454 -21.65 45.95 22.16
CA GLU A 454 -21.51 44.52 22.38
C GLU A 454 -20.75 43.84 21.23
N VAL A 455 -20.00 42.80 21.58
CA VAL A 455 -19.48 41.82 20.61
C VAL A 455 -20.42 40.62 20.68
N GLY A 456 -21.01 40.23 19.55
CA GLY A 456 -21.98 39.15 19.52
C GLY A 456 -21.75 38.15 18.41
N LEU A 457 -22.08 36.90 18.71
CA LEU A 457 -22.12 35.80 17.76
C LEU A 457 -23.58 35.62 17.32
N SER A 458 -23.85 35.68 16.03
CA SER A 458 -25.19 35.50 15.45
C SER A 458 -25.22 34.36 14.43
N GLY A 459 -26.34 33.65 14.34
CA GLY A 459 -26.56 32.61 13.35
C GLY A 459 -28.04 32.28 13.19
N TYR A 460 -28.38 31.46 12.20
CA TYR A 460 -29.74 31.09 11.86
C TYR A 460 -30.01 29.63 12.24
N ILE A 461 -31.04 29.39 13.05
CA ILE A 461 -31.51 28.03 13.37
C ILE A 461 -32.37 27.50 12.20
N THR A 462 -33.16 28.38 11.59
CA THR A 462 -33.92 28.13 10.36
C THR A 462 -33.82 29.33 9.44
N SER A 463 -34.35 29.23 8.21
CA SER A 463 -34.44 30.35 7.25
C SER A 463 -35.12 31.61 7.81
N ASP A 464 -35.92 31.46 8.88
CA ASP A 464 -36.75 32.51 9.46
C ASP A 464 -36.45 32.79 10.94
N LEU A 465 -35.62 31.97 11.61
CA LEU A 465 -35.29 32.13 13.03
C LEU A 465 -33.79 32.35 13.23
N MET A 466 -33.45 33.55 13.67
CA MET A 466 -32.09 33.95 14.02
C MET A 466 -31.88 33.94 15.54
N ILE A 467 -30.71 33.49 15.97
CA ILE A 467 -30.23 33.59 17.35
C ILE A 467 -28.95 34.43 17.38
N ARG A 468 -28.87 35.34 18.36
CA ARG A 468 -27.66 36.13 18.62
C ARG A 468 -27.36 36.11 20.10
N TYR A 469 -26.09 35.85 20.44
CA TYR A 469 -25.57 35.95 21.80
C TYR A 469 -24.51 37.05 21.85
N GLY A 470 -24.80 38.12 22.60
CA GLY A 470 -23.94 39.29 22.78
C GLY A 470 -23.31 39.33 24.17
N VAL A 471 -22.06 39.79 24.24
CA VAL A 471 -21.36 40.11 25.49
C VAL A 471 -21.01 41.60 25.47
N GLY A 472 -21.43 42.33 26.51
CA GLY A 472 -21.14 43.75 26.65
C GLY A 472 -19.64 44.02 26.79
N MET A 473 -19.13 45.01 26.04
CA MET A 473 -17.69 45.32 26.03
C MET A 473 -17.23 46.12 27.25
N PHE A 474 -18.13 46.90 27.85
CA PHE A 474 -17.84 47.80 28.98
C PHE A 474 -18.65 47.46 30.23
N GLU A 475 -19.73 46.70 30.09
CA GLU A 475 -20.59 46.25 31.18
C GLU A 475 -20.71 44.72 31.13
N SER A 476 -20.56 44.04 32.27
CA SER A 476 -20.61 42.57 32.38
C SER A 476 -22.04 42.02 32.29
N VAL A 477 -22.71 42.26 31.18
CA VAL A 477 -24.08 41.80 30.91
C VAL A 477 -24.08 41.04 29.60
N ASN A 478 -24.66 39.84 29.62
CA ASN A 478 -24.83 39.01 28.42
C ASN A 478 -26.26 39.21 27.89
N THR A 479 -26.41 39.25 26.57
CA THR A 479 -27.67 39.44 25.86
C THR A 479 -27.93 38.26 24.94
N LEU A 480 -29.12 37.69 25.00
CA LEU A 480 -29.61 36.68 24.07
C LEU A 480 -30.77 37.28 23.27
N THR A 481 -30.61 37.35 21.96
CA THR A 481 -31.64 37.86 21.05
C THR A 481 -32.13 36.74 20.15
N LEU A 482 -33.46 36.60 20.07
CA LEU A 482 -34.14 35.72 19.13
C LEU A 482 -34.98 36.57 18.20
N LYS A 483 -34.71 36.48 16.90
CA LYS A 483 -35.46 37.23 15.88
C LYS A 483 -36.13 36.27 14.91
N TYR A 484 -37.46 36.31 14.86
CA TYR A 484 -38.28 35.47 14.00
C TYR A 484 -38.98 36.29 12.92
N ARG A 485 -38.87 35.86 11.66
CA ARG A 485 -39.55 36.48 10.51
C ARG A 485 -40.96 35.90 10.39
N ILE A 486 -41.97 36.72 10.68
CA ILE A 486 -43.38 36.35 10.57
C ILE A 486 -43.84 36.46 9.11
N HIS A 487 -43.45 37.54 8.43
CA HIS A 487 -43.69 37.77 7.01
C HIS A 487 -42.51 38.54 6.40
N LYS A 488 -42.47 38.75 5.07
CA LYS A 488 -41.30 39.32 4.37
C LYS A 488 -40.80 40.63 4.97
N ASN A 489 -41.71 41.40 5.57
CA ASN A 489 -41.45 42.72 6.12
C ASN A 489 -41.79 42.83 7.62
N LEU A 490 -42.18 41.74 8.28
CA LEU A 490 -42.64 41.72 9.67
C LEU A 490 -41.84 40.72 10.49
N TYR A 491 -41.22 41.20 11.58
CA TYR A 491 -40.36 40.40 12.46
C TYR A 491 -40.82 40.55 13.91
N ALA A 492 -40.77 39.45 14.66
CA ALA A 492 -40.83 39.49 16.12
C ALA A 492 -39.42 39.28 16.67
N GLU A 493 -39.01 40.12 17.62
CA GLU A 493 -37.71 40.05 18.26
C GLU A 493 -37.90 39.96 19.77
N VAL A 494 -37.16 39.05 20.38
CA VAL A 494 -37.14 38.84 21.82
C VAL A 494 -35.71 39.03 22.28
N ILE A 495 -35.49 40.00 23.16
CA ILE A 495 -34.19 40.28 23.75
C ILE A 495 -34.27 39.90 25.22
N SER A 496 -33.34 39.06 25.67
CA SER A 496 -33.21 38.58 27.03
C SER A 496 -31.84 38.96 27.57
N GLY A 497 -31.78 39.54 28.77
CA GLY A 497 -30.54 40.03 29.36
C GLY A 497 -30.77 40.56 30.77
N LYS A 498 -30.28 41.78 31.07
CA LYS A 498 -30.60 42.46 32.34
C LYS A 498 -32.07 42.90 32.41
N SER A 499 -32.67 43.20 31.27
CA SER A 499 -34.10 43.46 31.04
C SER A 499 -34.56 42.59 29.87
N ASN A 500 -35.83 42.18 29.89
CA ASN A 500 -36.42 41.41 28.81
C ASN A 500 -37.32 42.34 27.98
N ALA A 501 -37.14 42.34 26.67
CA ALA A 501 -37.92 43.11 25.72
C ALA A 501 -38.53 42.20 24.65
N PHE A 502 -39.72 42.58 24.19
CA PHE A 502 -40.40 41.95 23.06
C PHE A 502 -40.81 43.04 22.08
N ASP A 503 -40.26 42.98 20.87
CA ASP A 503 -40.45 43.99 19.84
C ASP A 503 -41.07 43.37 18.59
N ILE A 504 -41.94 44.14 17.92
CA ILE A 504 -42.44 43.81 16.59
C ILE A 504 -41.89 44.86 15.63
N LEU A 505 -41.07 44.43 14.69
CA LEU A 505 -40.40 45.29 13.73
C LEU A 505 -41.05 45.14 12.35
N TRP A 506 -41.41 46.27 11.74
CA TRP A 506 -41.84 46.32 10.35
C TRP A 506 -40.80 47.06 9.51
N SER A 507 -40.27 46.41 8.48
CA SER A 507 -39.32 47.01 7.54
C SER A 507 -39.99 47.30 6.20
N PHE A 508 -39.73 48.46 5.62
CA PHE A 508 -40.11 48.78 4.26
C PHE A 508 -38.95 49.47 3.56
N ASP A 509 -38.65 49.04 2.35
CA ASP A 509 -37.73 49.76 1.47
C ASP A 509 -38.50 50.85 0.74
N ARG A 510 -37.85 52.00 0.56
CA ARG A 510 -38.38 53.12 -0.20
C ARG A 510 -37.36 53.43 -1.28
N ASP A 511 -37.77 53.31 -2.54
CA ASP A 511 -36.98 53.74 -3.70
C ASP A 511 -36.75 55.26 -3.70
#